data_AF-A0A8H3BKV5-F1
#
_entry.id   AF-A0A8H3BKV5-F1
#
_cell.length_a   1.000
_cell.length_b   1.000
_cell.length_c   1.000
_cell.angle_alpha   90.00
_cell.angle_beta   90.00
_cell.angle_gamma   90.00
#
_symmetry.space_group_name_H-M   'P 1'
#
loop_
_entity.id
_entity.type
_entity.pdbx_description
1 polymer ?
#
loop_
_entity_poly.entity_id
_entity_poly.type
_entity_poly.pdbx_seq_one_letter_code
_entity_poly.pdbx_strand_id
1 'polypeptide(L)'
;MRDHPVVPISWASQNAIPNRYLVCLKEHADLESHIGWLEQQISKADNELIKCRVVYKYGLTKGYTAVLTEPILTTLTKREDVKSITEDSQPTW
;
A
#
# COMPACT_ATOMS: atom_id res chain seq x y z
N MET A 1 15.33 -8.00 18.61
CA MET A 1 15.57 -8.06 17.15
C MET A 1 14.86 -6.86 16.55
N ARG A 2 15.53 -6.00 15.78
CA ARG A 2 14.85 -4.89 15.09
C ARG A 2 14.16 -5.48 13.86
N ASP A 3 12.83 -5.50 13.84
CA ASP A 3 12.02 -5.94 12.70
C ASP A 3 12.25 -4.99 11.53
N HIS A 4 12.98 -5.43 10.49
CA HIS A 4 13.22 -4.60 9.31
C HIS A 4 12.07 -4.83 8.31
N PRO A 5 11.53 -3.77 7.68
CA PRO A 5 10.57 -3.94 6.60
C PRO A 5 11.21 -4.75 5.46
N VAL A 6 10.48 -5.73 4.94
CA VAL A 6 10.93 -6.55 3.79
C VAL A 6 10.92 -5.70 2.51
N VAL A 7 10.02 -4.72 2.45
CA VAL A 7 9.89 -3.76 1.36
C VAL A 7 10.00 -2.34 1.90
N PRO A 8 11.03 -1.55 1.53
CA PRO A 8 11.13 -0.16 1.95
C PRO A 8 10.05 0.71 1.29
N ILE A 9 9.60 1.74 2.00
CA ILE A 9 8.72 2.77 1.46
C ILE A 9 9.58 3.84 0.77
N SER A 10 9.30 4.08 -0.50
CA SER A 10 9.89 5.20 -1.24
C SER A 10 9.04 6.44 -0.97
N TRP A 11 9.54 7.35 -0.16
CA TRP A 11 8.84 8.58 0.21
C TRP A 11 8.95 9.63 -0.89
N ALA A 12 7.89 10.40 -1.10
CA ALA A 12 7.90 11.46 -2.09
C ALA A 12 8.76 12.63 -1.58
N SER A 13 9.70 13.10 -2.38
CA SER A 13 10.58 14.21 -1.99
C SER A 13 9.87 15.57 -1.99
N GLN A 14 8.83 15.73 -2.81
CA GLN A 14 8.05 16.95 -2.97
C GLN A 14 6.59 16.61 -3.30
N ASN A 15 5.67 17.51 -2.92
CA ASN A 15 4.24 17.42 -3.22
C ASN A 15 3.59 16.08 -2.88
N ALA A 16 4.08 15.44 -1.81
CA ALA A 16 3.52 14.21 -1.26
C ALA A 16 2.02 14.39 -0.99
N ILE A 17 1.21 13.43 -1.43
CA ILE A 17 -0.20 13.35 -1.06
C ILE A 17 -0.27 12.50 0.21
N PRO A 18 -0.58 13.09 1.38
CA PRO A 18 -0.46 12.40 2.65
C PRO A 18 -1.26 11.10 2.67
N ASN A 19 -0.63 10.03 3.17
CA ASN A 19 -1.21 8.70 3.32
C ASN A 19 -1.64 8.04 2.01
N ARG A 20 -1.30 8.57 0.84
CA ARG A 20 -1.63 7.96 -0.45
C ARG A 20 -0.39 7.28 -0.99
N TYR A 21 -0.52 6.02 -1.37
CA TYR A 21 0.60 5.21 -1.83
C TYR A 21 0.24 4.45 -3.09
N LEU A 22 1.21 4.36 -4.00
CA LEU A 22 1.25 3.38 -5.07
C LEU A 22 1.90 2.10 -4.54
N VAL A 23 1.15 1.00 -4.58
CA VAL A 23 1.60 -0.33 -4.21
C VAL A 23 1.69 -1.17 -5.47
N CYS A 24 2.88 -1.69 -5.76
CA CYS A 24 3.08 -2.63 -6.86
C CYS A 24 3.35 -4.02 -6.30
N LEU A 25 2.73 -5.03 -6.89
CA LEU A 25 2.93 -6.42 -6.51
C LEU A 25 3.99 -7.09 -7.38
N LYS A 26 4.49 -8.24 -6.92
CA LYS A 26 5.39 -9.09 -7.71
C LYS A 26 4.64 -9.72 -8.88
N GLU A 27 5.37 -10.11 -9.93
CA GLU A 27 4.75 -10.61 -11.18
C GLU A 27 3.89 -11.87 -10.98
N HIS A 28 4.23 -12.72 -10.02
CA HIS A 28 3.48 -13.93 -9.69
C HIS A 28 2.32 -13.68 -8.71
N ALA A 29 2.19 -12.48 -8.15
CA ALA A 29 1.12 -12.16 -7.23
C ALA A 29 -0.22 -12.02 -7.95
N ASP A 30 -1.30 -12.34 -7.22
CA ASP A 30 -2.67 -12.12 -7.64
C ASP A 30 -3.23 -10.85 -6.99
N LEU A 31 -3.63 -9.89 -7.82
CA LEU A 31 -4.06 -8.57 -7.36
C LEU A 31 -5.38 -8.64 -6.58
N GLU A 32 -6.32 -9.45 -7.03
CA GLU A 32 -7.65 -9.54 -6.40
C GLU A 32 -7.55 -10.25 -5.04
N SER A 33 -6.77 -11.32 -4.93
CA SER A 33 -6.49 -12.00 -3.66
C SER A 33 -5.76 -11.07 -2.68
N HIS A 34 -4.81 -10.27 -3.16
CA HIS A 34 -4.12 -9.28 -2.33
C HIS A 34 -5.08 -8.22 -1.78
N ILE A 35 -5.93 -7.64 -2.65
CA ILE A 35 -6.90 -6.62 -2.25
C ILE A 35 -7.97 -7.21 -1.32
N GLY A 36 -8.46 -8.42 -1.59
CA GLY A 36 -9.38 -9.11 -0.68
C GLY A 36 -8.78 -9.35 0.70
N TRP A 37 -7.50 -9.71 0.78
CA TRP A 37 -6.79 -9.76 2.07
C TRP A 37 -6.70 -8.39 2.74
N LEU A 38 -6.41 -7.34 1.97
CA LEU A 38 -6.28 -5.98 2.48
C LEU A 38 -7.61 -5.49 3.09
N GLU A 39 -8.72 -5.77 2.41
CA GLU A 39 -10.08 -5.48 2.88
C GLU A 39 -10.41 -6.24 4.17
N GLN A 40 -9.99 -7.51 4.30
CA GLN A 40 -10.16 -8.27 5.55
C GLN A 40 -9.37 -7.68 6.72
N GLN A 41 -8.22 -7.03 6.49
CA GLN A 41 -7.50 -6.34 7.57
C GLN A 41 -8.28 -5.13 8.08
N ILE A 42 -9.00 -4.44 7.19
CA ILE A 42 -9.87 -3.31 7.56
C ILE A 42 -11.03 -3.80 8.43
N SER A 43 -11.70 -4.87 8.01
CA SER A 43 -12.86 -5.39 8.76
C SER A 43 -12.51 -5.90 10.16
N LYS A 44 -11.23 -6.22 10.42
CA LYS A 44 -10.73 -6.63 11.74
C LYS A 44 -10.33 -5.45 12.62
N ALA A 45 -10.12 -4.29 12.02
CA ALA A 45 -9.78 -3.07 12.72
C ALA A 45 -11.07 -2.39 13.21
N ASP A 46 -11.44 -2.62 14.46
CA ASP A 46 -12.62 -2.03 15.14
C ASP A 46 -12.51 -0.51 15.38
N ASN A 47 -11.69 0.18 14.58
CA ASN A 47 -11.21 1.53 14.89
C ASN A 47 -11.34 2.44 13.66
N GLU A 48 -12.17 3.47 13.77
CA GLU A 48 -12.41 4.49 12.73
C GLU A 48 -11.13 5.24 12.29
N LEU A 49 -10.04 5.09 13.06
CA LEU A 49 -8.72 5.63 12.77
C LEU A 49 -7.95 4.83 11.71
N ILE A 50 -8.32 3.57 11.46
CA ILE A 50 -7.65 2.72 10.47
C ILE A 50 -8.32 2.95 9.11
N LYS A 51 -7.70 3.81 8.30
CA LYS A 51 -8.19 4.13 6.95
C LYS A 51 -7.35 3.38 5.94
N CYS A 52 -7.95 2.36 5.33
CA CYS A 52 -7.46 1.81 4.09
C CYS A 52 -8.56 1.88 3.02
N ARG A 53 -8.23 2.48 1.88
CA ARG A 53 -9.16 2.59 0.76
C ARG A 53 -8.39 2.50 -0.54
N VAL A 54 -8.68 1.49 -1.34
CA VAL A 54 -8.18 1.41 -2.71
C VAL A 54 -8.85 2.51 -3.53
N VAL A 55 -8.03 3.38 -4.12
CA VAL A 55 -8.46 4.51 -4.97
C VAL A 55 -8.53 4.08 -6.43
N TYR A 56 -7.55 3.30 -6.88
CA TYR A 56 -7.45 2.86 -8.27
C TYR A 56 -6.66 1.56 -8.39
N LYS A 57 -7.07 0.66 -9.30
CA LYS A 57 -6.37 -0.59 -9.61
C LYS A 57 -5.68 -0.49 -10.98
N TYR A 58 -4.41 -0.83 -11.05
CA TYR A 58 -3.63 -0.90 -12.30
C TYR A 58 -3.52 -2.35 -12.76
N GLY A 59 -4.35 -2.73 -13.74
CA GLY A 59 -4.36 -4.10 -14.27
C GLY A 59 -3.07 -4.49 -15.00
N LEU A 60 -2.44 -3.54 -15.72
CA LEU A 60 -1.23 -3.81 -16.51
C LEU A 60 0.03 -4.05 -15.65
N THR A 61 0.16 -3.34 -14.53
CA THR A 61 1.36 -3.38 -13.68
C THR A 61 1.16 -4.17 -12.39
N LYS A 62 0.01 -4.85 -12.24
CA LYS A 62 -0.40 -5.56 -11.01
C LYS A 62 -0.18 -4.70 -9.77
N GLY A 63 -0.75 -3.50 -9.78
CA GLY A 63 -0.60 -2.55 -8.69
C GLY A 63 -1.91 -1.84 -8.39
N TYR A 64 -1.89 -1.01 -7.36
CA TYR A 64 -3.01 -0.15 -7.01
C TYR A 64 -2.53 1.10 -6.29
N THR A 65 -3.33 2.16 -6.34
CA THR A 65 -3.17 3.32 -5.47
C THR A 65 -4.18 3.19 -4.34
N ALA A 66 -3.74 3.39 -3.10
CA ALA A 66 -4.60 3.37 -1.93
C ALA A 66 -4.27 4.50 -0.96
N VAL A 67 -5.26 4.92 -0.19
CA VAL A 67 -5.03 5.64 1.06
C VAL A 67 -4.76 4.59 2.12
N LEU A 68 -3.62 4.67 2.82
CA LEU A 68 -3.17 3.72 3.84
C LEU A 68 -2.70 4.49 5.08
N THR A 69 -3.22 4.12 6.24
CA THR A 69 -2.69 4.56 7.54
C THR A 69 -2.01 3.41 8.27
N GLU A 70 -1.24 3.72 9.29
CA GLU A 70 -0.79 2.71 10.24
C GLU A 70 -2.00 2.07 10.97
N PRO A 71 -1.94 0.77 11.32
CA PRO A 71 -0.81 -0.18 11.17
C PRO A 71 -0.80 -0.93 9.81
N ILE A 72 -1.73 -0.63 8.90
CA ILE A 72 -1.88 -1.35 7.62
C ILE A 72 -0.66 -1.11 6.72
N LEU A 73 -0.15 0.12 6.68
CA LEU A 73 1.05 0.47 5.92
C LEU A 73 2.26 -0.36 6.39
N THR A 74 2.53 -0.43 7.69
CA THR A 74 3.57 -1.32 8.24
C THR A 74 3.34 -2.77 7.85
N THR A 75 2.09 -3.26 7.88
CA THR A 75 1.78 -4.65 7.53
C THR A 75 2.10 -4.94 6.06
N LEU A 76 1.80 -4.00 5.16
CA LEU A 76 2.12 -4.11 3.74
C LEU A 76 3.62 -4.17 3.48
N THR A 77 4.43 -3.44 4.24
CA THR A 77 5.90 -3.47 4.10
C THR A 77 6.51 -4.85 4.39
N LYS A 78 5.76 -5.75 5.03
CA LYS A 78 6.19 -7.10 5.40
C LYS A 78 5.60 -8.19 4.52
N ARG A 79 4.69 -7.85 3.61
CA ARG A 79 4.03 -8.84 2.75
C ARG A 79 4.96 -9.31 1.63
N GLU A 80 5.02 -10.62 1.46
CA GLU A 80 5.92 -11.26 0.49
C GLU A 80 5.54 -11.01 -0.97
N ASP A 81 4.26 -10.74 -1.25
CA ASP A 81 3.75 -10.49 -2.60
C ASP A 81 3.88 -9.02 -3.01
N VAL A 82 4.22 -8.12 -2.08
CA VAL A 82 4.49 -6.72 -2.38
C VAL A 82 5.90 -6.59 -2.95
N LYS A 83 6.02 -5.83 -4.04
CA LYS A 83 7.29 -5.52 -4.70
C LYS A 83 7.81 -4.16 -4.29
N SER A 84 6.94 -3.15 -4.24
CA SER A 84 7.32 -1.78 -3.88
C SER A 84 6.14 -1.01 -3.33
N ILE A 85 6.43 -0.08 -2.42
CA ILE A 85 5.49 0.90 -1.90
C ILE A 85 6.11 2.28 -2.13
N THR A 86 5.38 3.16 -2.82
CA THR A 86 5.83 4.54 -3.11
C THR A 86 4.76 5.51 -2.65
N GLU A 87 5.12 6.53 -1.90
CA GLU A 87 4.20 7.61 -1.57
C GLU A 87 3.83 8.39 -2.83
N ASP A 88 2.54 8.60 -3.03
CA ASP A 88 2.01 9.30 -4.19
C ASP A 88 2.31 10.79 -4.07
N SER A 89 2.51 11.46 -5.21
CA SER A 89 2.85 12.89 -5.25
C SER A 89 2.11 13.57 -6.38
N GLN A 90 1.70 14.82 -6.19
CA GLN A 90 1.15 15.60 -7.28
C GLN A 90 2.24 15.91 -8.31
N PRO A 91 1.95 15.78 -9.62
CA PRO A 91 2.88 16.16 -10.65
C PRO A 91 3.09 17.68 -10.63
N THR A 92 4.34 18.12 -10.64
CA THR A 92 4.70 19.50 -10.97
C THR A 92 4.89 19.60 -12.47
N TRP A 93 3.95 20.25 -13.14
CA TRP A 93 4.09 20.64 -14.54
C TRP A 93 4.45 22.12 -14.64
#